data_AF-A0A1Y3CLB0-F1
#
_entry.id   AF-A0A1Y3CLB0-F1
#
_cell.length_a   1.000
_cell.length_b   1.000
_cell.length_c   1.000
_cell.angle_alpha   90.00
_cell.angle_beta   90.00
_cell.angle_gamma   90.00
#
_symmetry.space_group_name_H-M   'P 1'
#
loop_
_entity.id
_entity.type
_entity.pdbx_description
1 polymer ?
#
loop_
_entity_poly.entity_id
_entity_poly.type
_entity_poly.pdbx_seq_one_letter_code
_entity_poly.pdbx_strand_id
1 'polypeptide(L)' 'MKKYSNDKELNKFIRQLIKDGIASFRPGKKHDFLLVNQLQKITIPGTPSDRKAYLNFKTDIRRALQCQRIPFQQL' A
#
# COMPACT_ATOMS: atom_id res chain seq x y z
N MET A 1 3.81 5.84 -17.68
CA MET A 1 3.62 5.79 -16.20
C MET A 1 3.95 4.40 -15.69
N LYS A 2 4.58 4.27 -14.51
CA LYS A 2 4.86 2.97 -13.90
C LYS A 2 3.57 2.19 -13.63
N LYS A 3 3.63 0.88 -13.85
CA LYS A 3 2.59 -0.09 -13.49
C LYS A 3 3.03 -0.79 -12.21
N TYR A 4 2.16 -0.81 -11.20
CA TYR A 4 2.42 -1.41 -9.90
C TYR A 4 1.74 -2.78 -9.74
N SER A 5 0.62 -3.00 -10.46
CA SER A 5 -0.10 -4.27 -10.48
C SER A 5 -0.77 -4.50 -11.84
N ASN A 6 -1.00 -5.77 -12.17
CA ASN A 6 -1.78 -6.19 -13.33
C ASN A 6 -3.30 -6.01 -13.13
N ASP A 7 -3.77 -5.94 -11.90
CA ASP A 7 -5.15 -5.56 -11.60
C ASP A 7 -5.35 -4.05 -11.84
N LYS A 8 -6.32 -3.70 -12.69
CA LYS A 8 -6.55 -2.31 -13.11
C LYS A 8 -7.04 -1.42 -11.96
N GLU A 9 -7.90 -1.94 -11.10
CA GLU A 9 -8.46 -1.19 -9.97
C GLU A 9 -7.41 -0.96 -8.90
N LEU A 10 -6.66 -2.01 -8.56
CA LEU A 10 -5.57 -1.94 -7.59
C LEU A 10 -4.46 -1.01 -8.08
N ASN A 11 -4.07 -1.10 -9.35
CA ASN A 11 -3.06 -0.21 -9.93
C ASN A 11 -3.52 1.26 -9.98
N LYS A 12 -4.80 1.53 -10.27
CA LYS A 12 -5.37 2.88 -10.20
C LYS A 12 -5.36 3.41 -8.77
N PHE A 13 -5.75 2.57 -7.81
CA PHE A 13 -5.80 2.95 -6.40
C PHE A 13 -4.42 3.24 -5.82
N ILE A 14 -3.41 2.41 -6.12
CA ILE A 14 -2.02 2.66 -5.71
C ILE A 14 -1.52 4.02 -6.22
N ARG A 15 -1.79 4.34 -7.50
CA ARG A 15 -1.40 5.62 -8.08
C ARG A 15 -2.04 6.80 -7.34
N GLN A 16 -3.31 6.66 -6.98
CA GLN A 16 -4.03 7.69 -6.23
C GLN A 16 -3.39 7.91 -4.85
N LEU A 17 -3.10 6.84 -4.10
CA LEU A 17 -2.43 6.93 -2.79
C LEU A 17 -1.07 7.62 -2.86
N ILE A 18 -0.28 7.34 -3.91
CA ILE A 18 1.03 7.97 -4.10
C ILE A 18 0.87 9.44 -4.50
N LYS A 19 -0.06 9.74 -5.42
CA LYS A 19 -0.35 11.10 -5.88
C LYS A 19 -0.80 12.00 -4.73
N ASP A 20 -1.62 11.46 -3.84
CA ASP A 20 -2.16 12.19 -2.69
C ASP A 20 -1.18 12.27 -1.51
N GLY A 21 0.02 11.70 -1.64
CA GLY A 21 1.05 11.71 -0.58
C GLY A 21 0.74 10.80 0.61
N ILE A 22 -0.34 10.02 0.55
CA ILE A 22 -0.77 9.10 1.63
C ILE A 22 0.24 7.95 1.81
N ALA A 23 0.83 7.48 0.71
CA ALA A 23 1.80 6.40 0.73
C ALA A 23 2.98 6.66 -0.22
N SER A 24 4.15 6.13 0.13
CA SER A 24 5.32 6.17 -0.74
C SER A 24 5.65 4.79 -1.29
N PHE A 25 5.92 4.71 -2.60
CA PHE A 25 6.35 3.47 -3.23
C PHE A 25 7.79 3.13 -2.87
N ARG A 26 8.07 1.85 -2.59
CA ARG A 26 9.42 1.33 -2.39
C ARG A 26 9.59 0.00 -3.11
N PRO A 27 10.68 -0.20 -3.88
CA PRO A 27 11.00 -1.49 -4.43
C PRO A 27 11.44 -2.43 -3.31
N GLY A 28 10.97 -3.68 -3.33
CA GLY A 28 11.45 -4.74 -2.43
C GLY A 28 12.25 -5.79 -3.20
N LYS A 29 12.95 -6.67 -2.47
CA LYS A 29 13.72 -7.75 -3.10
C LYS A 29 12.85 -8.75 -3.87
N LYS A 30 11.68 -9.10 -3.31
CA LYS A 30 10.74 -10.06 -3.90
C LYS A 30 9.46 -9.39 -4.40
N HIS A 31 8.89 -8.51 -3.60
CA HIS A 31 7.69 -7.75 -3.94
C HIS A 31 7.90 -6.28 -3.59
N ASP A 32 7.45 -5.42 -4.50
CA ASP A 32 7.32 -3.99 -4.23
C ASP A 32 6.30 -3.76 -3.10
N PHE A 33 6.43 -2.64 -2.39
CA PHE A 33 5.53 -2.30 -1.29
C PHE A 33 5.25 -0.80 -1.23
N LEU A 34 4.15 -0.46 -0.57
CA LEU A 34 3.84 0.89 -0.12
C LEU A 34 4.29 1.07 1.32
N LEU A 35 4.91 2.20 1.61
CA LEU A 35 5.13 2.68 2.97
C LEU A 35 4.06 3.74 3.27
N VAL A 36 3.03 3.33 4.01
CA VAL A 36 1.86 4.13 4.41
C VAL A 36 2.18 4.88 5.68
N ASN A 37 1.89 6.19 5.72
CA ASN A 37 2.20 7.09 6.83
C ASN A 37 3.66 6.97 7.31
N GLN A 38 4.60 6.64 6.40
CA GLN A 38 6.02 6.42 6.68
C GLN A 38 6.35 5.29 7.69
N LEU A 39 5.36 4.55 8.17
CA LEU A 39 5.52 3.59 9.26
C LEU A 39 5.14 2.16 8.85
N GLN A 40 4.10 2.00 8.03
CA GLN A 40 3.52 0.69 7.74
C GLN A 40 3.84 0.23 6.33
N LYS A 41 4.43 -0.96 6.21
CA LYS A 41 4.76 -1.59 4.94
C LYS A 41 3.59 -2.47 4.49
N ILE A 42 3.01 -2.14 3.34
CA ILE A 42 1.93 -2.90 2.72
C ILE A 42 2.41 -3.41 1.36
N THR A 43 2.54 -4.73 1.24
CA THR A 43 3.04 -5.40 0.03
C THR A 43 2.09 -5.20 -1.15
N ILE A 44 2.62 -4.86 -2.32
CA ILE A 44 1.85 -4.71 -3.55
C ILE A 44 1.75 -6.07 -4.25
N PRO A 45 0.54 -6.61 -4.49
CA PRO A 45 0.38 -7.79 -5.33
C PRO A 45 0.57 -7.39 -6.80
N GLY A 46 1.69 -7.79 -7.41
CA GLY A 46 1.99 -7.50 -8.81
C GLY A 46 1.06 -8.22 -9.79
N THR A 47 0.80 -9.50 -9.54
CA THR A 47 -0.08 -10.39 -10.34
C THR A 47 -1.02 -11.15 -9.40
N PRO A 48 -2.02 -10.47 -8.83
CA PRO A 48 -2.97 -11.16 -7.96
C PRO A 48 -3.79 -12.18 -8.77
N SER A 49 -3.93 -13.39 -8.22
CA SER A 49 -4.86 -14.42 -8.72
C SER A 49 -6.20 -14.41 -7.95
N ASP A 50 -6.24 -13.75 -6.79
CA ASP A 50 -7.43 -13.59 -5.97
C ASP A 50 -8.36 -12.52 -6.55
N ARG A 51 -9.62 -12.89 -6.80
CA ARG A 51 -10.68 -11.98 -7.27
C ARG A 51 -10.96 -10.83 -6.28
N LYS A 52 -10.65 -11.01 -4.99
CA LYS A 52 -10.81 -10.00 -3.94
C LYS A 52 -9.54 -9.21 -3.64
N ALA A 53 -8.47 -9.37 -4.43
CA ALA A 53 -7.18 -8.72 -4.16
C ALA A 53 -7.31 -7.19 -3.98
N TYR A 54 -8.10 -6.52 -4.81
CA TYR A 54 -8.37 -5.09 -4.66
C TYR A 54 -9.03 -4.74 -3.31
N LEU A 55 -10.09 -5.46 -2.92
CA LEU A 55 -10.83 -5.21 -1.69
C LEU A 55 -9.99 -5.50 -0.44
N ASN A 56 -9.21 -6.58 -0.47
CA ASN A 56 -8.30 -6.96 0.60
C ASN A 56 -7.22 -5.87 0.76
N PHE A 57 -6.58 -5.48 -0.34
CA PHE A 57 -5.56 -4.42 -0.34
C PHE A 57 -6.12 -3.09 0.17
N LYS A 58 -7.32 -2.68 -0.26
CA LYS A 58 -7.99 -1.47 0.23
C LYS A 58 -8.26 -1.55 1.74
N THR A 59 -8.66 -2.71 2.23
CA THR A 59 -8.88 -2.94 3.67
C THR A 59 -7.57 -2.84 4.45
N ASP A 60 -6.47 -3.38 3.92
CA ASP A 60 -5.15 -3.30 4.55
C ASP A 60 -4.65 -1.86 4.63
N ILE A 61 -4.81 -1.07 3.56
CA ILE A 61 -4.51 0.37 3.59
C ILE A 61 -5.37 1.09 4.64
N ARG A 62 -6.67 0.80 4.70
CA ARG A 62 -7.57 1.42 5.69
C ARG A 62 -7.12 1.09 7.12
N ARG A 63 -6.80 -0.18 7.40
CA ARG A 63 -6.28 -0.59 8.72
C ARG A 63 -4.96 0.10 9.03
N ALA A 64 -4.07 0.23 8.05
CA ALA A 64 -2.82 0.95 8.23
C ALA A 64 -3.03 2.42 8.59
N LEU A 65 -3.99 3.10 7.95
CA LEU A 65 -4.31 4.49 8.28
C LEU A 65 -4.95 4.65 9.67
N GLN A 66 -5.67 3.63 10.16
CA GLN A 66 -6.32 3.66 11.47
C GLN A 66 -5.40 3.31 12.63
N CYS A 67 -4.37 2.48 12.40
CA CYS A 67 -3.33 2.22 13.38
C CYS A 67 -2.40 3.44 13.54
N GLN A 68 -2.87 4.47 14.25
CA GLN A 68 -2.01 5.49 14.83
C GLN A 68 -1.26 4.85 16.00
N ARG A 69 -0.06 4.32 15.75
CA ARG A 69 0.85 4.00 16.84
C ARG A 69 1.34 5.33 17.40
N ILE A 70 0.90 5.69 18.61
CA ILE A 70 1.46 6.82 19.35
C ILE A 70 2.99 6.63 19.35
N PRO A 71 3.79 7.63 18.95
CA PRO A 71 5.23 7.49 18.97
C PRO A 71 5.67 7.14 20.40
N PHE A 72 6.30 5.97 20.55
CA PHE A 72 7.02 5.58 21.75
C PHE A 72 8.32 6.39 21.82
N GLN A 73 8.19 7.71 21.96
CA GLN A 73 9.30 8.61 22.26
C GLN A 73 8.81 9.61 23.30
N GLN A 74 8.80 9.18 24.55
CA GLN A 74 8.93 9.98 25.77
C GLN A 74 8.92 9.03 26.98
N LEU A 75 10.08 8.41 27.25
CA LEU A 75 10.51 7.92 28.56
C LEU A 75 12.03 8.11 28.65
#